data_AF-A0A524ENU5-F1
#
_entry.id   AF-A0A524ENU5-F1
#
_cell.length_a   1.000
_cell.length_b   1.000
_cell.length_c   1.000
_cell.angle_alpha   90.00
_cell.angle_beta   90.00
_cell.angle_gamma   90.00
#
_symmetry.space_group_name_H-M   'P 1'
#
loop_
_entity.id
_entity.type
_entity.pdbx_description
1 polymer ?
#
loop_
_entity_poly.entity_id
_entity_poly.type
_entity_poly.pdbx_seq_one_letter_code
_entity_poly.pdbx_strand_id
1 'polypeptide(L)'
;MSESDVPIEISFENGLVLNATMDRVQAPLIVEDIKSMLPFEGKAVLMRGEMKITLGINRGNAKPTKNVKKRDIAYMPLGDSICIYLEDMKTFSPVNIIGSIVSDEEDVNKLREVRRGSSATLRAAEV
;
A
#
# COMPACT_ATOMS: atom_id res chain seq x y z
N MET A 1 12.80 -9.49 -10.70
CA MET A 1 12.96 -8.20 -10.02
C MET A 1 13.51 -7.26 -11.07
N SER A 2 12.69 -6.32 -11.54
CA SER A 2 13.16 -5.29 -12.47
C SER A 2 13.93 -4.24 -11.67
N GLU A 3 14.93 -3.57 -12.24
CA GLU A 3 15.70 -2.50 -11.57
C GLU A 3 14.85 -1.33 -11.02
N SER A 4 13.54 -1.31 -11.32
CA SER A 4 12.59 -0.28 -10.94
C SER A 4 11.70 -0.63 -9.74
N ASP A 5 11.79 -1.85 -9.21
CA ASP A 5 11.01 -2.29 -8.05
C ASP A 5 11.66 -1.79 -6.75
N VAL A 6 10.92 -1.03 -5.95
CA VAL A 6 11.36 -0.55 -4.63
C VAL A 6 10.74 -1.45 -3.56
N PRO A 7 11.53 -2.28 -2.88
CA PRO A 7 11.01 -3.11 -1.80
C PRO A 7 10.72 -2.24 -0.58
N ILE A 8 9.56 -2.45 0.02
CA ILE A 8 9.11 -1.79 1.23
C ILE A 8 8.56 -2.80 2.21
N GLU A 9 8.77 -2.49 3.49
CA GLU A 9 8.26 -3.28 4.60
C GLU A 9 7.14 -2.48 5.29
N ILE A 10 6.00 -3.13 5.52
CA ILE A 10 4.86 -2.58 6.25
C ILE A 10 4.70 -3.38 7.52
N SER A 11 5.00 -2.76 8.65
CA SER A 11 4.83 -3.35 9.98
C SER A 11 3.57 -2.81 10.66
N PHE A 12 2.85 -3.67 11.36
CA PHE A 12 1.62 -3.32 12.08
C PHE A 12 1.82 -3.56 13.58
N GLU A 13 1.05 -2.85 14.40
CA GLU A 13 1.09 -2.91 15.87
C GLU A 13 0.90 -4.32 16.46
N ASN A 14 0.21 -5.22 15.75
CA ASN A 14 0.01 -6.61 16.18
C ASN A 14 1.23 -7.51 15.92
N GLY A 15 2.36 -6.96 15.47
CA GLY A 15 3.57 -7.70 15.11
C GLY A 15 3.55 -8.32 13.71
N LEU A 16 2.52 -8.03 12.90
CA LEU A 16 2.49 -8.44 11.50
C LEU A 16 3.47 -7.60 10.69
N VAL A 17 4.30 -8.25 9.89
CA VAL A 17 5.22 -7.60 8.96
C VAL A 17 4.92 -8.10 7.56
N LEU A 18 4.78 -7.17 6.62
CA LEU A 18 4.50 -7.47 5.22
C LEU A 18 5.57 -6.88 4.32
N ASN A 19 6.02 -7.68 3.38
CA ASN A 19 6.90 -7.26 2.32
C ASN A 19 6.07 -6.91 1.09
N ALA A 20 6.37 -5.76 0.52
CA ALA A 20 5.73 -5.24 -0.67
C ALA A 20 6.76 -4.67 -1.63
N THR A 21 6.40 -4.57 -2.89
CA THR A 21 7.24 -3.97 -3.93
C THR A 21 6.46 -2.87 -4.63
N MET A 22 7.05 -1.68 -4.70
CA MET A 22 6.52 -0.57 -5.48
C MET A 22 7.15 -0.49 -6.86
N ASP A 23 6.32 -0.35 -7.88
CA ASP A 23 6.73 -0.21 -9.28
C ASP A 23 6.89 1.27 -9.64
N ARG A 24 8.15 1.74 -9.76
CA ARG A 24 8.47 3.12 -10.19
C ARG A 24 8.07 3.41 -11.63
N VAL A 25 7.81 2.41 -12.47
CA VAL A 25 7.36 2.60 -13.87
C VAL A 25 5.89 3.00 -13.89
N GLN A 26 5.06 2.44 -13.00
CA GLN A 26 3.63 2.81 -12.95
C GLN A 26 3.40 4.19 -12.33
N ALA A 27 4.17 4.55 -11.31
CA ALA A 27 3.94 5.78 -10.54
C ALA A 27 5.23 6.37 -9.94
N PRO A 28 6.18 6.85 -10.76
CA PRO A 28 7.50 7.26 -10.29
C PRO A 28 7.43 8.33 -9.20
N LEU A 29 6.63 9.38 -9.41
CA LEU A 29 6.50 10.50 -8.48
C LEU A 29 5.92 10.07 -7.12
N ILE A 30 4.86 9.26 -7.13
CA ILE A 30 4.20 8.79 -5.90
C ILE A 30 5.17 7.92 -5.10
N VAL A 31 5.89 7.02 -5.77
CA VAL A 31 6.88 6.15 -5.12
C VAL A 31 8.03 6.96 -4.53
N GLU A 32 8.50 8.01 -5.22
CA GLU A 32 9.54 8.91 -4.72
C GLU A 32 9.11 9.67 -3.46
N ASP A 33 7.88 10.19 -3.43
CA ASP A 33 7.37 10.91 -2.25
C ASP A 33 7.22 9.97 -1.07
N ILE A 34 6.63 8.79 -1.29
CA ILE A 34 6.48 7.78 -0.22
C ILE A 34 7.87 7.46 0.33
N LYS A 35 8.84 7.16 -0.55
CA LYS A 35 10.21 6.85 -0.16
C LYS A 35 10.86 7.99 0.63
N SER A 36 10.63 9.23 0.23
CA SER A 36 11.16 10.43 0.92
C SER A 36 10.54 10.66 2.30
N MET A 37 9.36 10.08 2.56
CA MET A 37 8.69 10.10 3.87
C MET A 37 9.05 8.91 4.75
N LEU A 38 9.75 7.89 4.24
CA LEU A 38 10.15 6.74 5.05
C LEU A 38 11.25 7.11 6.05
N PRO A 39 11.19 6.60 7.29
CA PRO A 39 10.12 5.79 7.86
C PRO A 39 8.88 6.62 8.19
N PHE A 40 7.71 6.14 7.77
CA PHE A 40 6.43 6.82 8.01
C PHE A 40 5.52 5.98 8.90
N GLU A 41 4.97 6.59 9.94
CA GLU A 41 3.98 5.96 10.82
C GLU A 41 2.59 6.53 10.53
N GLY A 42 1.67 5.66 10.15
CA GLY A 42 0.30 6.00 9.80
C GLY A 42 -0.71 5.10 10.50
N LYS A 43 -1.99 5.47 10.40
CA LYS A 43 -3.08 4.63 10.93
C LYS A 43 -3.61 3.72 9.84
N ALA A 44 -3.58 2.43 10.10
CA ALA A 44 -4.16 1.38 9.28
C ALA A 44 -5.64 1.17 9.61
N VAL A 45 -6.49 1.23 8.59
CA VAL A 45 -7.93 0.97 8.71
C VAL A 45 -8.36 -0.03 7.66
N LEU A 46 -8.75 -1.22 8.11
CA LEU A 46 -9.36 -2.23 7.25
C LEU A 46 -10.85 -1.91 7.03
N MET A 47 -11.22 -1.65 5.78
CA MET A 47 -12.58 -1.32 5.37
C MET A 47 -12.94 -2.02 4.07
N ARG A 48 -14.05 -2.77 4.04
CA ARG A 48 -14.56 -3.45 2.83
C ARG A 48 -13.52 -4.30 2.07
N GLY A 49 -12.58 -4.95 2.77
CA GLY A 49 -11.56 -5.80 2.13
C GLY A 49 -10.34 -5.06 1.58
N GLU A 50 -10.22 -3.74 1.84
CA GLU A 50 -9.02 -2.95 1.56
C GLU A 50 -8.46 -2.37 2.86
N MET A 51 -7.15 -2.48 3.05
CA MET A 51 -6.43 -1.85 4.16
C MET A 51 -5.96 -0.46 3.72
N LYS A 52 -6.39 0.58 4.43
CA LYS A 52 -6.06 1.97 4.12
C LYS A 52 -5.07 2.53 5.12
N ILE A 53 -4.03 3.20 4.63
CA ILE A 53 -3.03 3.90 5.44
C ILE A 53 -2.90 5.32 4.89
N THR A 54 -3.28 6.32 5.68
CA THR A 54 -3.19 7.73 5.29
C THR A 54 -1.74 8.20 5.31
N LEU A 55 -1.26 8.74 4.19
CA LEU A 55 0.11 9.22 4.04
C LEU A 55 0.22 10.75 4.14
N GLY A 56 -0.69 11.50 3.51
CA GLY A 56 -0.61 12.96 3.48
C GLY A 56 0.30 13.53 2.38
N ILE A 57 0.52 12.83 1.26
CA ILE A 57 1.41 13.25 0.16
C ILE A 57 0.75 14.23 -0.82
N ASN A 58 -0.58 14.36 -0.76
CA ASN A 58 -1.43 15.22 -1.57
C ASN A 58 -1.19 15.11 -3.09
N ARG A 59 -0.93 13.90 -3.58
CA ARG A 59 -0.72 13.64 -5.02
C ARG A 59 -2.03 13.38 -5.75
N GLY A 60 -2.07 13.82 -7.01
CA GLY A 60 -3.17 13.58 -7.94
C GLY A 60 -3.11 12.21 -8.62
N ASN A 61 -3.94 12.04 -9.65
CA ASN A 61 -3.93 10.83 -10.48
C ASN A 61 -2.70 10.80 -11.40
N ALA A 62 -1.98 9.68 -11.42
CA ALA A 62 -0.94 9.38 -12.38
C ALA A 62 -1.49 8.46 -13.48
N LYS A 63 -1.80 7.21 -13.13
CA LYS A 63 -2.39 6.20 -14.01
C LYS A 63 -3.58 5.54 -13.33
N PRO A 64 -4.71 6.25 -13.27
CA PRO A 64 -5.86 5.80 -12.50
C PRO A 64 -6.52 4.57 -13.12
N THR A 65 -6.82 3.58 -12.29
CA THR A 65 -7.66 2.43 -12.61
C THR A 65 -8.76 2.30 -11.56
N LYS A 66 -9.85 1.61 -11.92
CA LYS A 66 -10.88 1.17 -10.98
C LYS A 66 -10.82 -0.32 -10.71
N ASN A 67 -10.07 -1.07 -11.50
CA ASN A 67 -9.94 -2.50 -11.34
C ASN A 67 -8.66 -2.78 -10.59
N VAL A 68 -8.78 -3.48 -9.46
CA VAL A 68 -7.68 -3.88 -8.58
C VAL A 68 -7.80 -5.36 -8.29
N LYS A 69 -6.66 -6.01 -8.12
CA LYS A 69 -6.55 -7.43 -7.81
C LYS A 69 -6.15 -7.64 -6.35
N LYS A 70 -6.39 -8.84 -5.84
CA LYS A 70 -5.85 -9.32 -4.58
C LYS A 70 -4.32 -9.11 -4.58
N ARG A 71 -3.80 -8.54 -3.49
CA ARG A 71 -2.41 -8.11 -3.26
C ARG A 71 -1.98 -6.84 -4.00
N ASP A 72 -2.84 -6.17 -4.76
CA ASP A 72 -2.47 -4.88 -5.34
C ASP A 72 -2.34 -3.82 -4.25
N ILE A 73 -1.34 -2.95 -4.42
CA ILE A 73 -1.15 -1.75 -3.63
C ILE A 73 -1.40 -0.57 -4.54
N ALA A 74 -2.36 0.26 -4.16
CA ALA A 74 -2.69 1.46 -4.91
C ALA A 74 -2.73 2.69 -4.01
N TYR A 75 -2.34 3.83 -4.56
CA TYR A 75 -2.54 5.12 -3.93
C TYR A 75 -3.88 5.72 -4.36
N MET A 76 -4.72 6.08 -3.39
CA MET A 76 -6.02 6.73 -3.59
C MET A 76 -5.89 8.24 -3.32
N PRO A 77 -5.90 9.10 -4.35
CA PRO A 77 -5.76 10.55 -4.19
C PRO A 77 -6.84 11.19 -3.33
N LEU A 78 -8.07 10.69 -3.43
CA LEU A 78 -9.23 11.28 -2.74
C LEU A 78 -9.13 11.19 -1.21
N GLY A 79 -8.45 10.17 -0.70
CA GLY A 79 -8.21 10.01 0.74
C GLY A 79 -6.74 10.18 1.13
N ASP A 80 -5.88 10.56 0.17
CA ASP A 80 -4.44 10.69 0.39
C ASP A 80 -3.83 9.51 1.15
N SER A 81 -4.23 8.30 0.72
CA SER A 81 -3.99 7.05 1.43
C SER A 81 -3.51 5.96 0.48
N ILE A 82 -2.61 5.11 0.96
CA ILE A 82 -2.33 3.82 0.33
C ILE A 82 -3.45 2.85 0.70
N CYS A 83 -3.96 2.15 -0.30
CA CYS A 83 -4.90 1.05 -0.18
C CYS A 83 -4.19 -0.25 -0.58
N ILE A 84 -4.26 -1.26 0.28
CA ILE A 84 -3.83 -2.63 0.01
C ILE A 84 -5.08 -3.48 -0.16
N TYR A 85 -5.24 -4.12 -1.31
CA TYR A 85 -6.42 -4.91 -1.64
C TYR A 85 -6.23 -6.38 -1.26
N LEU A 86 -7.16 -6.96 -0.49
CA LEU A 86 -7.10 -8.36 -0.06
C LEU A 86 -7.92 -9.29 -0.96
N GLU A 87 -8.68 -8.72 -1.90
CA GLU A 87 -9.56 -9.42 -2.82
C GLU A 87 -9.65 -8.65 -4.14
N ASP A 88 -9.99 -9.36 -5.22
CA ASP A 88 -10.25 -8.74 -6.53
C ASP A 88 -11.52 -7.91 -6.43
N MET A 89 -11.43 -6.62 -6.73
CA MET A 89 -12.59 -5.75 -6.66
C MET A 89 -12.52 -4.56 -7.60
N LYS A 90 -13.67 -3.90 -7.74
CA LYS A 90 -13.79 -2.65 -8.48
C LYS A 90 -13.99 -1.50 -7.50
N THR A 91 -13.04 -0.58 -7.47
CA THR A 91 -13.09 0.59 -6.58
C THR A 91 -14.14 1.59 -7.07
N PHE A 92 -14.78 2.29 -6.12
CA PHE A 92 -15.72 3.38 -6.44
C PHE A 92 -15.00 4.55 -7.14
N SER A 93 -13.84 4.92 -6.59
CA SER A 93 -13.00 6.02 -7.05
C SER A 93 -11.76 5.50 -7.77
N PRO A 94 -11.23 6.23 -8.76
CA PRO A 94 -9.97 5.85 -9.39
C PRO A 94 -8.82 5.82 -8.37
N VAL A 95 -7.99 4.80 -8.47
CA VAL A 95 -6.77 4.61 -7.67
C VAL A 95 -5.58 4.37 -8.60
N ASN A 96 -4.37 4.70 -8.14
CA ASN A 96 -3.15 4.51 -8.92
C ASN A 96 -2.44 3.27 -8.40
N ILE A 97 -2.37 2.20 -9.18
CA ILE A 97 -1.57 1.03 -8.79
C ILE A 97 -0.12 1.46 -8.72
N ILE A 98 0.49 1.29 -7.56
CA ILE A 98 1.88 1.66 -7.29
C ILE A 98 2.73 0.44 -6.97
N GLY A 99 2.15 -0.75 -6.79
CA GLY A 99 2.88 -1.94 -6.39
C GLY A 99 1.99 -3.12 -6.04
N SER A 100 2.61 -4.11 -5.41
CA SER A 100 1.94 -5.33 -4.95
C SER A 100 2.61 -5.90 -3.70
N ILE A 101 1.87 -6.70 -2.93
CA ILE A 101 2.43 -7.47 -1.80
C ILE A 101 3.15 -8.70 -2.31
N VAL A 102 4.38 -8.90 -1.81
CA VAL A 102 5.21 -10.08 -2.09
C VAL A 102 5.19 -11.11 -0.95
N SER A 103 4.68 -10.76 0.23
CA SER A 103 4.45 -11.72 1.32
C SER A 103 3.53 -12.88 0.95
N ASP A 104 3.67 -13.97 1.70
CA ASP A 104 2.88 -15.18 1.57
C ASP A 104 1.38 -14.95 1.86
N GLU A 105 0.54 -15.87 1.37
CA GLU A 105 -0.90 -15.76 1.55
C GLU A 105 -1.32 -15.72 3.02
N GLU A 106 -0.59 -16.42 3.89
CA GLU A 106 -0.87 -16.46 5.32
C GLU A 106 -0.77 -15.05 5.95
N ASP A 107 0.27 -14.29 5.62
CA ASP A 107 0.45 -12.95 6.15
C ASP A 107 -0.55 -11.95 5.57
N VAL A 108 -0.89 -12.11 4.28
CA VAL A 108 -1.98 -11.34 3.65
C VAL A 108 -3.33 -11.64 4.30
N ASN A 109 -3.55 -12.85 4.82
CA ASN A 109 -4.77 -13.18 5.55
C ASN A 109 -4.77 -12.59 6.97
N LYS A 110 -3.61 -12.54 7.65
CA LYS A 110 -3.45 -11.91 8.97
C LYS A 110 -3.78 -10.40 8.95
N LEU A 111 -3.65 -9.74 7.80
CA LEU A 111 -4.12 -8.36 7.58
C LEU A 111 -5.61 -8.16 7.91
N ARG A 112 -6.43 -9.21 7.78
CA ARG A 112 -7.86 -9.17 8.10
C ARG A 112 -8.12 -9.11 9.61
N GLU A 113 -7.15 -9.55 10.40
CA GLU A 113 -7.20 -9.56 11.87
C GLU A 113 -6.68 -8.25 12.47
N VAL A 114 -6.05 -7.39 11.66
CA VAL A 114 -5.58 -6.07 12.09
C VAL A 114 -6.75 -5.22 12.55
N ARG A 115 -6.65 -4.69 13.78
CA ARG A 115 -7.69 -3.84 14.36
C ARG A 115 -7.80 -2.53 13.58
N ARG A 116 -9.03 -2.05 13.40
CA ARG A 116 -9.26 -0.72 12.81
C ARG A 116 -8.60 0.36 13.66
N GLY A 117 -7.76 1.17 13.02
CA GLY A 117 -7.02 2.23 13.68
C GLY A 117 -5.70 1.78 14.31
N SER A 118 -5.24 0.55 14.02
CA SER A 118 -3.91 0.10 14.41
C SER A 118 -2.83 0.96 13.78
N SER A 119 -1.73 1.13 14.49
CA SER A 119 -0.55 1.82 13.99
C SER A 119 0.14 0.94 12.94
N ALA A 120 0.49 1.53 11.79
CA ALA A 120 1.24 0.90 10.72
C ALA A 120 2.46 1.74 10.37
N THR A 121 3.63 1.13 10.37
CA THR A 121 4.88 1.78 10.04
C THR A 121 5.39 1.25 8.71
N LEU A 122 5.56 2.13 7.74
CA LEU A 122 6.19 1.84 6.47
C LEU A 122 7.69 2.12 6.60
N ARG A 123 8.50 1.20 6.12
CA ARG A 123 9.97 1.30 6.07
C ARG A 123 10.47 0.89 4.69
N ALA A 124 11.62 1.45 4.31
CA ALA A 124 12.34 0.94 3.15
C ALA A 124 12.91 -0.42 3.54
N ALA A 125 12.68 -1.46 2.72
CA ALA A 125 13.37 -2.71 2.91
C ALA A 125 14.79 -2.51 2.35
N GLU A 126 15.81 -2.53 3.22
CA GLU A 126 17.20 -2.53 2.79
C GLU A 126 17.53 -3.90 2.21
N VAL A 127 18.04 -3.91 0.97
CA VAL A 127 18.50 -5.11 0.24
C VAL A 127 19.99 -5.30 0.50
#